data_AF-A0A934AK91-F1
#
_entry.id   AF-A0A934AK91-F1
#
_cell.length_a   1.000
_cell.length_b   1.000
_cell.length_c   1.000
_cell.angle_alpha   90.00
_cell.angle_beta   90.00
_cell.angle_gamma   90.00
#
_symmetry.space_group_name_H-M   'P 1'
#
loop_
_entity.id
_entity.type
_entity.pdbx_description
1 polymer ?
#
loop_
_entity_poly.entity_id
_entity_poly.type
_entity_poly.pdbx_seq_one_letter_code
_entity_poly.pdbx_strand_id
1 'polypeptide(L)'
;MLSVHKKTLHNIGLSLEPVSGGATLMSENGSATQGQMMININNKDNFTSFLSELDPAQIESIGLKGNLEKIPEILSQQILGRYNLVVPEQQALEFFGGMEKIIAEYKRLGMSDSVSKFEDYFNHGMTGDLREYVSIERKGLFSPPGKFSGPADWQIDSSPSYLESRWNEAITILEIARNNPKANNLYGQLQTHLKMCVDIAMENLKTITYLSTEEKQIDQTILEVAKQKLGLISQGAPNI
;
A
#
# COMPACT_ATOMS: atom_id res chain seq x y z
N MET A 1 -11.48 -36.12 0.82
CA MET A 1 -11.25 -35.02 1.80
C MET A 1 -11.01 -33.68 1.10
N LEU A 2 -10.09 -33.58 0.12
CA LEU A 2 -9.83 -32.35 -0.64
C LEU A 2 -11.05 -31.83 -1.45
N SER A 3 -11.88 -32.73 -2.01
CA SER A 3 -13.08 -32.33 -2.76
C SER A 3 -14.21 -31.78 -1.86
N VAL A 4 -14.29 -32.25 -0.61
CA VAL A 4 -15.29 -31.78 0.37
C VAL A 4 -14.96 -30.35 0.79
N HIS A 5 -13.70 -30.05 1.10
CA HIS A 5 -13.26 -28.71 1.46
C HIS A 5 -13.42 -27.72 0.30
N LYS A 6 -13.10 -28.13 -0.94
CA LYS A 6 -13.37 -27.31 -2.14
C LYS A 6 -14.85 -27.01 -2.32
N LYS A 7 -15.73 -27.99 -2.08
CA LYS A 7 -17.19 -27.80 -2.16
C LYS A 7 -17.70 -26.87 -1.07
N THR A 8 -17.18 -26.99 0.16
CA THR A 8 -17.52 -26.08 1.26
C THR A 8 -17.12 -24.65 0.93
N LEU A 9 -15.88 -24.43 0.48
CA LEU A 9 -15.40 -23.10 0.08
C LEU A 9 -16.26 -22.53 -1.05
N HIS A 10 -16.55 -23.33 -2.08
CA HIS A 10 -17.37 -22.91 -3.20
C HIS A 10 -18.79 -22.50 -2.76
N ASN A 11 -19.40 -23.23 -1.82
CA ASN A 11 -20.72 -22.92 -1.29
C ASN A 11 -20.73 -21.58 -0.54
N ILE A 12 -19.68 -21.29 0.24
CA ILE A 12 -19.52 -20.00 0.94
C ILE A 12 -18.98 -18.89 0.03
N GLY A 13 -18.85 -19.12 -1.29
CA GLY A 13 -18.42 -18.09 -2.23
C GLY A 13 -16.91 -17.83 -2.28
N LEU A 14 -16.10 -18.80 -1.83
CA LEU A 14 -14.64 -18.79 -1.95
C LEU A 14 -14.13 -19.88 -2.90
N SER A 15 -13.01 -19.63 -3.56
CA SER A 15 -12.23 -20.67 -4.25
C SER A 15 -10.74 -20.54 -3.93
N LEU A 16 -10.01 -21.66 -4.05
CA LEU A 16 -8.57 -21.68 -3.91
C LEU A 16 -7.91 -22.09 -5.21
N GLU A 17 -6.90 -21.34 -5.60
CA GLU A 17 -6.09 -21.60 -6.80
C GLU A 17 -4.61 -21.64 -6.43
N PRO A 18 -3.84 -22.61 -6.92
CA PRO A 18 -2.40 -22.60 -6.71
C PRO A 18 -1.79 -21.39 -7.40
N VAL A 19 -0.84 -20.73 -6.75
CA VAL A 19 0.02 -19.71 -7.37
C VAL A 19 0.81 -20.40 -8.49
N SER A 20 0.34 -20.29 -9.73
CA SER A 20 0.97 -20.84 -10.93
C SER A 20 0.64 -19.97 -12.14
N GLY A 21 1.56 -19.85 -13.10
CA GLY A 21 1.29 -19.21 -14.39
C GLY A 21 1.11 -17.69 -14.36
N GLY A 22 2.00 -16.94 -13.69
CA GLY A 22 2.09 -15.48 -13.81
C GLY A 22 1.40 -14.68 -12.70
N ALA A 23 0.52 -15.29 -11.90
CA ALA A 23 0.02 -14.68 -10.67
C ALA A 23 1.04 -14.86 -9.54
N THR A 24 1.33 -13.79 -8.80
CA THR A 24 2.30 -13.80 -7.69
C THR A 24 1.61 -13.28 -6.43
N LEU A 25 1.85 -13.89 -5.27
CA LEU A 25 1.60 -13.22 -3.99
C LEU A 25 2.83 -12.38 -3.67
N MET A 26 2.65 -11.07 -3.61
CA MET A 26 3.71 -10.16 -3.18
C MET A 26 3.68 -10.11 -1.66
N SER A 27 4.75 -10.52 -0.99
CA SER A 27 4.93 -10.23 0.44
C SER A 27 5.10 -8.73 0.66
N GLU A 28 4.92 -8.25 1.89
CA GLU A 28 5.19 -6.85 2.26
C GLU A 28 6.62 -6.39 1.89
N ASN A 29 7.56 -7.34 1.73
CA ASN A 29 8.95 -7.10 1.35
C ASN A 29 9.21 -7.29 -0.16
N GLY A 30 8.18 -7.45 -0.99
CA GLY A 30 8.28 -7.52 -2.45
C GLY A 30 8.78 -8.87 -3.01
N SER A 31 8.88 -9.92 -2.19
CA SER A 31 9.29 -11.25 -2.65
C SER A 31 8.09 -12.06 -3.18
N ALA A 32 8.24 -12.66 -4.35
CA ALA A 32 7.31 -13.64 -4.92
C ALA A 32 7.39 -14.98 -4.18
N THR A 33 6.33 -15.41 -3.49
CA THR A 33 6.31 -16.69 -2.76
C THR A 33 5.69 -17.82 -3.60
N GLN A 34 6.52 -18.75 -4.07
CA GLN A 34 6.06 -20.02 -4.66
C GLN A 34 5.52 -20.95 -3.55
N GLY A 35 4.41 -21.65 -3.83
CA GLY A 35 3.83 -22.65 -2.91
C GLY A 35 2.65 -22.18 -2.04
N GLN A 36 2.23 -20.92 -2.17
CA GLN A 36 1.02 -20.40 -1.51
C GLN A 36 -0.23 -20.60 -2.38
N MET A 37 -1.41 -20.54 -1.74
CA MET A 37 -2.72 -20.63 -2.39
C MET A 37 -3.34 -19.22 -2.48
N MET A 38 -3.84 -18.87 -3.65
CA MET A 38 -4.68 -17.68 -3.82
C MET A 38 -6.09 -17.99 -3.34
N ILE A 39 -6.72 -17.00 -2.71
CA ILE A 39 -8.14 -17.04 -2.31
C ILE A 39 -8.90 -16.09 -3.24
N ASN A 40 -9.87 -16.63 -3.99
CA ASN A 40 -10.78 -15.81 -4.79
C ASN A 40 -12.16 -15.77 -4.14
N ILE A 41 -12.82 -14.63 -4.27
CA ILE A 41 -14.25 -14.50 -3.97
C ILE A 41 -15.01 -14.74 -5.27
N ASN A 42 -15.45 -15.98 -5.50
CA ASN A 42 -16.17 -16.36 -6.73
C ASN A 42 -17.68 -16.09 -6.66
N ASN A 43 -18.23 -15.90 -5.45
CA ASN A 43 -19.60 -15.41 -5.25
C ASN A 43 -19.66 -14.50 -4.01
N LYS A 44 -19.76 -13.19 -4.26
CA LYS A 44 -19.73 -12.14 -3.23
C LYS A 44 -20.95 -12.20 -2.31
N ASP A 45 -22.13 -12.51 -2.85
CA ASP A 45 -23.37 -12.58 -2.07
C ASP A 45 -23.34 -13.77 -1.11
N ASN A 46 -22.85 -14.93 -1.57
CA ASN A 46 -22.68 -16.09 -0.71
C ASN A 46 -21.66 -15.82 0.40
N PHE A 47 -20.52 -15.20 0.06
CA PHE A 47 -19.49 -14.92 1.06
C PHE A 47 -19.94 -13.87 2.08
N THR A 48 -20.62 -12.82 1.63
CA THR A 48 -21.21 -11.81 2.52
C THR A 48 -22.27 -12.44 3.43
N SER A 49 -23.13 -13.31 2.89
CA SER A 49 -24.16 -14.01 3.69
C SER A 49 -23.53 -14.94 4.72
N PHE A 50 -22.47 -15.66 4.35
CA PHE A 50 -21.71 -16.46 5.30
C PHE A 50 -21.14 -15.59 6.43
N LEU A 51 -20.54 -14.44 6.13
CA LEU A 51 -20.00 -13.55 7.16
C LEU A 51 -21.11 -12.96 8.05
N SER A 52 -22.29 -12.63 7.50
CA SER A 52 -23.39 -12.04 8.26
C SER A 52 -24.07 -13.03 9.21
N GLU A 53 -24.04 -14.33 8.89
CA GLU A 53 -24.52 -15.40 9.77
C GLU A 53 -23.60 -15.65 10.98
N LEU A 54 -22.36 -15.16 10.95
CA LEU A 54 -21.43 -15.29 12.07
C LEU A 54 -21.76 -14.31 13.19
N ASP A 55 -21.85 -14.84 14.41
CA ASP A 55 -21.91 -14.06 15.65
C ASP A 55 -20.48 -13.76 16.13
N PRO A 56 -20.12 -12.48 16.39
CA PRO A 56 -18.81 -12.12 16.94
C PRO A 56 -18.38 -12.94 18.17
N ALA A 57 -19.33 -13.27 19.07
CA ALA A 57 -19.03 -14.06 20.27
C ALA A 57 -18.68 -15.52 19.93
N GLN A 58 -19.26 -16.07 18.87
CA GLN A 58 -19.01 -17.46 18.46
C GLN A 58 -17.66 -17.61 17.79
N ILE A 59 -17.23 -16.64 16.96
CA ILE A 59 -15.99 -16.70 16.19
C ILE A 59 -14.76 -16.94 17.09
N GLU A 60 -14.71 -16.28 18.24
CA GLU A 60 -13.64 -16.46 19.23
C GLU A 60 -13.65 -17.88 19.82
N SER A 61 -14.83 -18.40 20.15
CA SER A 61 -14.97 -19.71 20.81
C SER A 61 -14.61 -20.90 19.92
N ILE A 62 -14.81 -20.78 18.62
CA ILE A 62 -14.58 -21.86 17.63
C ILE A 62 -13.24 -21.74 16.90
N GLY A 63 -12.42 -20.73 17.25
CA GLY A 63 -11.10 -20.53 16.65
C GLY A 63 -11.12 -20.15 15.16
N LEU A 64 -12.24 -19.63 14.65
CA LEU A 64 -12.35 -19.21 13.25
C LEU A 64 -11.70 -17.84 12.97
N LYS A 65 -11.53 -17.02 14.01
CA LYS A 65 -11.02 -15.64 13.90
C LYS A 65 -9.75 -15.54 13.06
N GLY A 66 -8.68 -16.24 13.46
CA GLY A 66 -7.40 -16.16 12.76
C GLY A 66 -7.42 -16.71 11.33
N ASN A 67 -8.39 -17.53 10.95
CA ASN A 67 -8.55 -17.97 9.56
C ASN A 67 -9.30 -16.93 8.73
N LEU A 68 -10.31 -16.28 9.31
CA LEU A 68 -11.04 -15.19 8.67
C LEU A 68 -10.14 -13.96 8.46
N GLU A 69 -9.34 -13.60 9.46
CA GLU A 69 -8.41 -12.46 9.39
C GLU A 69 -7.34 -12.62 8.29
N LYS A 70 -6.99 -13.86 7.91
CA LYS A 70 -6.04 -14.12 6.81
C LYS A 70 -6.61 -13.87 5.43
N ILE A 71 -7.94 -13.92 5.27
CA ILE A 71 -8.57 -13.72 3.96
C ILE A 71 -8.30 -12.29 3.43
N PRO A 72 -8.59 -11.19 4.15
CA PRO A 72 -8.30 -9.84 3.67
C PRO A 72 -6.80 -9.59 3.48
N GLU A 73 -5.93 -10.20 4.28
CA GLU A 73 -4.48 -10.16 4.09
C GLU A 73 -4.08 -10.76 2.73
N ILE A 74 -4.53 -11.98 2.44
CA ILE A 74 -4.25 -12.68 1.18
C ILE A 74 -4.86 -11.94 -0.01
N LEU A 75 -6.06 -11.35 0.14
CA LEU A 75 -6.68 -10.54 -0.91
C LEU A 75 -5.86 -9.27 -1.19
N SER A 76 -5.34 -8.62 -0.15
CA SER A 76 -4.47 -7.44 -0.28
C SER A 76 -3.18 -7.77 -1.04
N GLN A 77 -2.53 -8.89 -0.70
CA GLN A 77 -1.34 -9.37 -1.40
C GLN A 77 -1.62 -9.73 -2.87
N GLN A 78 -2.80 -10.28 -3.16
CA GLN A 78 -3.21 -10.59 -4.53
C GLN A 78 -3.44 -9.33 -5.37
N ILE A 79 -4.02 -8.26 -4.81
CA ILE A 79 -4.19 -7.00 -5.53
C ILE A 79 -2.84 -6.52 -6.09
N LEU A 80 -1.80 -6.60 -5.27
CA LEU A 80 -0.44 -6.16 -5.61
C LEU A 80 0.27 -7.01 -6.67
N GLY A 81 -0.09 -8.29 -6.79
CA GLY A 81 0.63 -9.25 -7.62
C GLY A 81 -0.14 -9.83 -8.80
N ARG A 82 -1.45 -9.54 -8.92
CA ARG A 82 -2.29 -9.96 -10.05
C ARG A 82 -2.66 -8.85 -11.02
N TYR A 83 -2.81 -7.61 -10.55
CA TYR A 83 -3.32 -6.53 -11.39
C TYR A 83 -2.21 -5.59 -11.85
N ASN A 84 -2.23 -5.24 -13.14
CA ASN A 84 -1.43 -4.14 -13.62
C ASN A 84 -2.03 -2.82 -13.13
N LEU A 85 -1.43 -2.23 -12.10
CA LEU A 85 -1.91 -0.96 -11.55
C LEU A 85 -1.72 0.23 -12.51
N VAL A 86 -0.96 0.08 -13.60
CA VAL A 86 -0.72 1.14 -14.61
C VAL A 86 -1.93 1.33 -15.52
N VAL A 87 -2.66 0.27 -15.84
CA VAL A 87 -3.88 0.30 -16.65
C VAL A 87 -4.93 -0.47 -15.87
N PRO A 88 -5.91 0.21 -15.22
CA PRO A 88 -6.96 -0.48 -14.49
C PRO A 88 -7.76 -1.35 -15.48
N GLU A 89 -7.49 -2.64 -15.48
CA GLU A 89 -8.24 -3.58 -16.29
C GLU A 89 -9.67 -3.65 -15.77
N GLN A 90 -10.63 -3.89 -16.65
CA GLN A 90 -12.04 -4.10 -16.27
C GLN A 90 -12.18 -5.18 -15.17
N GLN A 91 -11.27 -6.16 -15.15
CA GLN A 91 -11.15 -7.19 -14.14
C GLN A 91 -10.84 -6.65 -12.73
N ALA A 92 -10.07 -5.56 -12.60
CA ALA A 92 -9.79 -4.93 -11.31
C ALA A 92 -11.04 -4.22 -10.76
N LEU A 93 -11.78 -3.51 -11.63
CA LEU A 93 -13.05 -2.86 -11.26
C LEU A 93 -14.12 -3.91 -10.88
N GLU A 94 -14.20 -5.00 -11.64
CA GLU A 94 -15.08 -6.13 -11.33
C GLU A 94 -14.69 -6.81 -10.02
N PHE A 95 -13.40 -6.90 -9.69
CA PHE A 95 -12.94 -7.40 -8.40
C PHE A 95 -13.43 -6.49 -7.26
N PHE A 96 -13.20 -5.18 -7.36
CA PHE A 96 -13.60 -4.23 -6.31
C PHE A 96 -15.11 -4.11 -6.12
N GLY A 97 -15.92 -4.28 -7.17
CA GLY A 97 -17.38 -4.13 -7.07
C GLY A 97 -18.00 -5.01 -5.98
N GLY A 98 -18.65 -4.42 -4.97
CA GLY A 98 -19.32 -5.18 -3.89
C GLY A 98 -18.41 -5.62 -2.73
N MET A 99 -17.13 -5.22 -2.71
CA MET A 99 -16.25 -5.46 -1.57
C MET A 99 -16.63 -4.67 -0.32
N GLU A 100 -17.33 -3.54 -0.47
CA GLU A 100 -17.81 -2.71 0.66
C GLU A 100 -18.62 -3.52 1.68
N LYS A 101 -19.50 -4.40 1.21
CA LYS A 101 -20.32 -5.25 2.09
C LYS A 101 -19.46 -6.24 2.87
N ILE A 102 -18.47 -6.85 2.20
CA ILE A 102 -17.53 -7.78 2.83
C ILE A 102 -16.71 -7.04 3.89
N ILE A 103 -16.18 -5.86 3.57
CA ILE A 103 -15.43 -5.02 4.52
C ILE A 103 -16.30 -4.65 5.73
N ALA A 104 -17.55 -4.25 5.50
CA ALA A 104 -18.49 -3.92 6.57
C ALA A 104 -18.76 -5.11 7.51
N GLU A 105 -18.90 -6.33 6.96
CA GLU A 105 -19.05 -7.54 7.77
C GLU A 105 -17.79 -7.84 8.60
N TYR A 106 -16.58 -7.71 8.05
CA TYR A 106 -15.34 -7.85 8.84
C TYR A 106 -15.29 -6.86 10.01
N LYS A 107 -15.69 -5.61 9.79
CA LYS A 107 -15.75 -4.58 10.85
C LYS A 107 -16.79 -4.94 11.91
N ARG A 108 -17.99 -5.40 11.51
CA ARG A 108 -19.04 -5.87 12.43
C ARG A 108 -18.53 -7.02 13.31
N LEU A 109 -17.70 -7.89 12.76
CA LEU A 109 -17.08 -9.02 13.47
C LEU A 109 -15.88 -8.62 14.34
N GLY A 110 -15.55 -7.34 14.45
CA GLY A 110 -14.45 -6.84 15.28
C GLY A 110 -13.05 -7.05 14.68
N MET A 111 -12.96 -7.22 13.36
CA MET A 111 -11.71 -7.47 12.62
C MET A 111 -11.26 -6.23 11.80
N SER A 112 -11.51 -5.04 12.33
CA SER A 112 -11.21 -3.76 11.64
C SER A 112 -9.73 -3.65 11.26
N ASP A 113 -8.82 -4.04 12.15
CA ASP A 113 -7.38 -3.94 11.90
C ASP A 113 -6.95 -4.88 10.77
N SER A 114 -7.50 -6.11 10.73
CA SER A 114 -7.17 -7.11 9.70
C SER A 114 -7.69 -6.75 8.30
N VAL A 115 -8.78 -5.98 8.20
CA VAL A 115 -9.34 -5.55 6.92
C VAL A 115 -8.84 -4.17 6.49
N SER A 116 -8.17 -3.42 7.37
CA SER A 116 -7.75 -2.03 7.12
C SER A 116 -6.96 -1.86 5.82
N LYS A 117 -5.94 -2.69 5.58
CA LYS A 117 -5.17 -2.64 4.34
C LYS A 117 -5.99 -2.93 3.10
N PHE A 118 -6.84 -3.93 3.19
CA PHE A 118 -7.69 -4.33 2.08
C PHE A 118 -8.67 -3.21 1.74
N GLU A 119 -9.23 -2.56 2.76
CA GLU A 119 -10.08 -1.39 2.63
C GLU A 119 -9.34 -0.20 2.00
N ASP A 120 -8.11 0.10 2.43
CA ASP A 120 -7.30 1.17 1.82
C ASP A 120 -7.08 0.91 0.32
N TYR A 121 -6.67 -0.31 -0.04
CA TYR A 121 -6.49 -0.68 -1.44
C TYR A 121 -7.80 -0.66 -2.23
N PHE A 122 -8.90 -1.08 -1.63
CA PHE A 122 -10.23 -0.98 -2.24
C PHE A 122 -10.61 0.48 -2.49
N ASN A 123 -10.47 1.35 -1.49
CA ASN A 123 -10.81 2.77 -1.58
C ASN A 123 -10.00 3.46 -2.68
N HIS A 124 -8.67 3.26 -2.68
CA HIS A 124 -7.79 3.80 -3.70
C HIS A 124 -8.04 3.19 -5.10
N GLY A 125 -8.51 1.94 -5.15
CA GLY A 125 -8.97 1.30 -6.39
C GLY A 125 -10.21 1.97 -6.98
N MET A 126 -11.19 2.31 -6.12
CA MET A 126 -12.44 2.96 -6.50
C MET A 126 -12.25 4.43 -6.91
N THR A 127 -11.38 5.16 -6.20
CA THR A 127 -11.01 6.53 -6.57
C THR A 127 -10.13 6.56 -7.81
N GLY A 128 -9.35 5.51 -8.05
CA GLY A 128 -8.50 5.33 -9.23
C GLY A 128 -7.10 5.94 -9.07
N ASP A 129 -6.57 5.93 -7.84
CA ASP A 129 -5.21 6.35 -7.48
C ASP A 129 -4.41 5.22 -6.77
N LEU A 130 -4.88 3.98 -6.83
CA LEU A 130 -4.24 2.81 -6.22
C LEU A 130 -2.77 2.62 -6.63
N ARG A 131 -2.44 2.91 -7.89
CA ARG A 131 -1.07 2.82 -8.39
C ARG A 131 -0.13 3.75 -7.63
N GLU A 132 -0.56 5.00 -7.48
CA GLU A 132 0.19 6.02 -6.75
C GLU A 132 0.31 5.62 -5.29
N TYR A 133 -0.79 5.22 -4.67
CA TYR A 133 -0.84 4.81 -3.27
C TYR A 133 0.14 3.67 -2.97
N VAL A 134 0.10 2.60 -3.77
CA VAL A 134 1.01 1.45 -3.62
C VAL A 134 2.47 1.86 -3.84
N SER A 135 2.76 2.76 -4.78
CA SER A 135 4.12 3.24 -5.03
C SER A 135 4.67 4.04 -3.85
N ILE A 136 3.85 4.91 -3.27
CA ILE A 136 4.14 5.70 -2.08
C ILE A 136 4.41 4.79 -0.88
N GLU A 137 3.55 3.80 -0.70
CA GLU A 137 3.60 2.87 0.42
C GLU A 137 4.84 1.98 0.38
N ARG A 138 5.13 1.35 -0.77
CA ARG A 138 6.31 0.47 -0.94
C ARG A 138 7.63 1.19 -0.70
N LYS A 139 7.66 2.50 -0.92
CA LYS A 139 8.82 3.35 -0.68
C LYS A 139 8.81 3.99 0.70
N GLY A 140 7.80 3.72 1.52
CA GLY A 140 7.68 4.26 2.86
C GLY A 140 7.66 5.79 2.87
N LEU A 141 7.14 6.44 1.82
CA LEU A 141 7.26 7.90 1.71
C LEU A 141 6.38 8.65 2.72
N PHE A 142 5.35 7.99 3.28
CA PHE A 142 4.56 8.50 4.41
C PHE A 142 5.12 8.08 5.78
N SER A 143 6.32 7.51 5.84
CA SER A 143 6.92 7.13 7.11
C SER A 143 7.04 8.35 8.03
N PRO A 144 6.55 8.27 9.27
CA PRO A 144 6.74 9.33 10.24
C PRO A 144 8.23 9.52 10.55
N PRO A 145 8.69 10.77 10.76
CA PRO A 145 10.06 11.06 11.14
C PRO A 145 10.51 10.27 12.38
N GLY A 146 11.73 9.73 12.35
CA GLY A 146 12.38 9.07 13.48
C GLY A 146 11.89 7.66 13.82
N LYS A 147 10.99 7.06 13.02
CA LYS A 147 10.44 5.72 13.32
C LYS A 147 10.83 4.62 12.34
N PHE A 148 11.00 4.92 11.05
CA PHE A 148 11.05 3.86 10.01
C PHE A 148 12.09 4.08 8.90
N SER A 149 13.18 4.83 9.16
CA SER A 149 14.18 5.18 8.12
C SER A 149 13.53 5.82 6.89
N GLY A 150 12.64 6.78 7.17
CA GLY A 150 11.83 7.47 6.15
C GLY A 150 12.53 8.69 5.57
N PRO A 151 11.84 9.46 4.71
CA PRO A 151 12.41 10.63 4.03
C PRO A 151 13.09 11.65 4.95
N ALA A 152 12.64 11.78 6.20
CA ALA A 152 13.22 12.68 7.21
C ALA A 152 14.53 12.18 7.84
N ASP A 153 14.86 10.90 7.63
CA ASP A 153 15.97 10.20 8.28
C ASP A 153 17.01 9.70 7.28
N TRP A 154 16.79 9.80 5.96
CA TRP A 154 17.67 9.22 4.94
C TRP A 154 19.11 9.75 4.98
N GLN A 155 19.33 10.99 5.39
CA GLN A 155 20.66 11.58 5.58
C GLN A 155 21.46 10.91 6.72
N ILE A 156 20.81 10.11 7.57
CA ILE A 156 21.44 9.41 8.69
C ILE A 156 22.00 8.06 8.22
N ASP A 157 21.29 7.35 7.34
CA ASP A 157 21.55 5.95 6.97
C ASP A 157 22.07 5.75 5.54
N SER A 158 22.20 6.82 4.76
CA SER A 158 22.52 6.77 3.34
C SER A 158 23.88 7.41 3.01
N SER A 159 24.58 6.86 2.03
CA SER A 159 25.65 7.62 1.36
C SER A 159 25.05 8.77 0.54
N PRO A 160 25.81 9.81 0.19
CA PRO A 160 25.28 10.94 -0.58
C PRO A 160 24.63 10.52 -1.91
N SER A 161 25.23 9.58 -2.64
CA SER A 161 24.67 9.05 -3.89
C SER A 161 23.32 8.35 -3.67
N TYR A 162 23.17 7.67 -2.53
CA TYR A 162 21.94 6.95 -2.20
C TYR A 162 20.86 7.89 -1.67
N LEU A 163 21.24 8.91 -0.90
CA LEU A 163 20.37 10.01 -0.48
C LEU A 163 19.77 10.73 -1.71
N GLU A 164 20.63 11.11 -2.67
CA GLU A 164 20.19 11.74 -3.91
C GLU A 164 19.24 10.83 -4.70
N SER A 165 19.57 9.55 -4.83
CA SER A 165 18.71 8.58 -5.51
C SER A 165 17.34 8.45 -4.84
N ARG A 166 17.28 8.37 -3.51
CA ARG A 166 16.02 8.25 -2.75
C ARG A 166 15.13 9.49 -2.92
N TRP A 167 15.71 10.69 -2.86
CA TRP A 167 14.96 11.93 -3.09
C TRP A 167 14.49 12.08 -4.53
N ASN A 168 15.33 11.75 -5.52
CA ASN A 168 14.91 11.75 -6.92
C ASN A 168 13.75 10.78 -7.16
N GLU A 169 13.79 9.57 -6.57
CA GLU A 169 12.70 8.61 -6.66
C GLU A 169 11.41 9.11 -6.00
N ALA A 170 11.49 9.70 -4.81
CA ALA A 170 10.33 10.29 -4.13
C ALA A 170 9.68 11.41 -4.97
N ILE A 171 10.50 12.23 -5.63
CA ILE A 171 10.05 13.30 -6.52
C ILE A 171 9.37 12.73 -7.76
N THR A 172 9.94 11.69 -8.38
CA THR A 172 9.31 11.00 -9.52
C THR A 172 7.94 10.42 -9.12
N ILE A 173 7.82 9.80 -7.94
CA ILE A 173 6.52 9.29 -7.45
C ILE A 173 5.52 10.43 -7.23
N LEU A 174 5.98 11.57 -6.69
CA LEU A 174 5.13 12.75 -6.54
C LEU A 174 4.63 13.30 -7.89
N GLU A 175 5.48 13.32 -8.92
CA GLU A 175 5.10 13.72 -10.28
C GLU A 175 4.09 12.75 -10.91
N ILE A 176 4.28 11.44 -10.72
CA ILE A 176 3.32 10.42 -11.15
C ILE A 176 1.95 10.68 -10.49
N ALA A 177 1.93 10.98 -9.19
CA ALA A 177 0.69 11.31 -8.48
C ALA A 177 0.05 12.60 -8.99
N ARG A 178 0.84 13.65 -9.25
CA ARG A 178 0.36 14.91 -9.83
C ARG A 178 -0.28 14.72 -11.20
N ASN A 179 0.28 13.83 -12.02
CA ASN A 179 -0.20 13.57 -13.38
C ASN A 179 -1.47 12.71 -13.43
N ASN A 180 -1.92 12.15 -12.30
CA ASN A 180 -3.20 11.47 -12.20
C ASN A 180 -4.26 12.41 -11.58
N PRO A 181 -5.25 12.91 -12.35
CA PRO A 181 -6.29 13.80 -11.83
C PRO A 181 -7.10 13.20 -10.66
N LYS A 182 -7.17 11.87 -10.60
CA LYS A 182 -7.86 11.13 -9.52
C LYS A 182 -7.05 11.06 -8.22
N ALA A 183 -5.74 11.29 -8.29
CA ALA A 183 -4.83 11.25 -7.15
C ALA A 183 -4.57 12.63 -6.54
N ASN A 184 -5.36 13.67 -6.85
CA ASN A 184 -5.08 15.05 -6.42
C ASN A 184 -4.97 15.19 -4.89
N ASN A 185 -5.82 14.50 -4.13
CA ASN A 185 -5.74 14.50 -2.67
C ASN A 185 -4.45 13.81 -2.20
N LEU A 186 -4.18 12.61 -2.71
CA LEU A 186 -2.98 11.84 -2.40
C LEU A 186 -1.69 12.59 -2.73
N TYR A 187 -1.65 13.28 -3.87
CA TYR A 187 -0.57 14.19 -4.27
C TYR A 187 -0.38 15.31 -3.24
N GLY A 188 -1.46 15.99 -2.84
CA GLY A 188 -1.40 17.08 -1.85
C GLY A 188 -0.87 16.62 -0.50
N GLN A 189 -1.32 15.44 -0.04
CA GLN A 189 -0.83 14.81 1.19
C GLN A 189 0.66 14.48 1.08
N LEU A 190 1.08 13.79 0.01
CA LEU A 190 2.47 13.41 -0.20
C LEU A 190 3.38 14.64 -0.30
N GLN A 191 2.99 15.67 -1.06
CA GLN A 191 3.76 16.89 -1.21
C GLN A 191 3.98 17.57 0.15
N THR A 192 2.92 17.68 0.95
CA THR A 192 2.98 18.32 2.27
C THR A 192 3.91 17.54 3.19
N HIS A 193 3.78 16.21 3.20
CA HIS A 193 4.62 15.34 4.01
C HIS A 193 6.09 15.40 3.60
N LEU A 194 6.41 15.31 2.30
CA LEU A 194 7.79 15.38 1.80
C LEU A 194 8.43 16.74 2.08
N LYS A 195 7.68 17.85 2.01
CA LYS A 195 8.17 19.19 2.39
C LYS A 195 8.53 19.25 3.88
N MET A 196 7.67 18.72 4.73
CA MET A 196 7.98 18.61 6.16
C MET A 196 9.22 17.74 6.40
N CYS A 197 9.33 16.59 5.72
CA CYS A 197 10.46 15.68 5.87
C CYS A 197 11.78 16.30 5.43
N VAL A 198 11.82 17.04 4.31
CA VAL A 198 13.07 17.68 3.87
C VAL A 198 13.51 18.77 4.85
N ASP A 199 12.57 19.53 5.43
CA ASP A 199 12.89 20.53 6.45
C ASP A 199 13.48 19.86 7.71
N ILE A 200 12.88 18.76 8.17
CA ILE A 200 13.40 17.98 9.30
C ILE A 200 14.78 17.39 8.98
N ALA A 201 14.97 16.83 7.79
CA ALA A 201 16.25 16.26 7.36
C ALA A 201 17.37 17.31 7.36
N MET A 202 17.09 18.53 6.87
CA MET A 202 18.05 19.65 6.88
C MET A 202 18.41 20.09 8.31
N GLU A 203 17.44 20.15 9.23
CA GLU A 203 17.73 20.46 10.63
C GLU A 203 18.54 19.35 11.31
N ASN A 204 18.19 18.09 11.05
CA ASN A 204 18.90 16.93 11.58
C ASN A 204 20.35 16.86 11.07
N LEU A 205 20.60 17.23 9.81
CA LEU A 205 21.95 17.23 9.24
C LEU A 205 22.95 18.09 10.04
N LYS A 206 22.47 19.18 10.66
CA LYS A 206 23.29 20.05 11.52
C LYS A 206 23.80 19.33 12.77
N THR A 207 23.03 18.37 13.29
CA THR A 207 23.31 17.68 14.57
C THR A 207 24.10 16.39 14.39
N ILE A 208 24.21 15.85 13.17
CA ILE A 208 24.97 14.63 12.88
C ILE A 208 26.47 14.86 13.13
N THR A 209 27.08 14.13 14.06
CA THR A 209 28.49 14.37 14.46
C THR A 209 29.52 13.52 13.74
N TYR A 210 29.09 12.45 13.07
CA TYR A 210 29.99 11.47 12.44
C TYR A 210 30.29 11.76 10.97
N LEU A 211 29.56 12.69 10.33
CA LEU A 211 29.85 13.16 8.97
C LEU A 211 30.90 14.27 8.99
N SER A 212 31.82 14.22 8.02
CA SER A 212 32.76 15.31 7.76
C SER A 212 32.04 16.58 7.26
N THR A 213 32.73 17.72 7.31
CA THR A 213 32.19 18.99 6.78
C THR A 213 31.87 18.90 5.29
N GLU A 214 32.68 18.17 4.52
CA GLU A 214 32.47 17.97 3.08
C GLU A 214 31.22 17.13 2.81
N GLU A 215 31.06 16.00 3.49
CA GLU A 215 29.86 15.15 3.36
C GLU A 215 28.58 15.91 3.73
N LYS A 216 28.61 16.68 4.84
CA LYS A 216 27.48 17.54 5.21
C LYS A 216 27.14 18.56 4.14
N GLN A 217 28.15 19.16 3.49
CA GLN A 217 27.90 20.14 2.43
C GLN A 217 27.25 19.47 1.20
N ILE A 218 27.66 18.25 0.85
CA ILE A 218 27.06 17.47 -0.24
C ILE A 218 25.61 17.14 0.08
N ASP A 219 25.35 16.57 1.26
CA ASP A 219 23.99 16.19 1.69
C ASP A 219 23.07 17.42 1.79
N GLN A 220 23.59 18.55 2.28
CA GLN A 220 22.88 19.82 2.33
C GLN A 220 22.44 20.25 0.92
N THR A 221 23.35 20.19 -0.07
CA THR A 221 23.02 20.53 -1.46
C THR A 221 21.96 19.59 -2.04
N ILE A 222 22.04 18.29 -1.76
CA ILE A 222 21.03 17.31 -2.20
C ILE A 222 19.64 17.67 -1.63
N LEU A 223 19.56 17.97 -0.33
CA LEU A 223 18.31 18.34 0.34
C LEU A 223 17.75 19.67 -0.17
N GLU A 224 18.61 20.66 -0.44
CA GLU A 224 18.20 21.94 -1.04
C GLU A 224 17.62 21.76 -2.45
N VAL A 225 18.25 20.92 -3.28
CA VAL A 225 17.74 20.55 -4.61
C VAL A 225 16.39 19.86 -4.50
N ALA A 226 16.25 18.91 -3.56
CA ALA A 226 14.97 18.23 -3.31
C ALA A 226 13.88 19.22 -2.91
N LYS A 227 14.17 20.12 -1.95
CA LYS A 227 13.25 21.17 -1.50
C LYS A 227 12.84 22.11 -2.62
N GLN A 228 13.78 22.51 -3.48
CA GLN A 228 13.49 23.34 -4.65
C GLN A 228 12.55 22.62 -5.63
N LYS A 229 12.84 21.35 -5.97
CA LYS A 229 12.00 20.54 -6.86
C LYS A 229 10.58 20.39 -6.30
N LEU A 230 10.43 20.12 -4.99
CA LEU A 230 9.13 20.06 -4.32
C LEU A 230 8.35 21.38 -4.40
N GLY A 231 9.04 22.52 -4.38
CA GLY A 231 8.45 23.85 -4.55
C GLY A 231 8.04 24.17 -6.00
N LEU A 232 8.87 23.81 -6.98
CA LEU A 232 8.59 24.02 -8.41
C LEU A 232 7.39 23.18 -8.90
N ILE A 233 7.26 21.95 -8.40
CA ILE A 233 6.13 21.07 -8.69
C ILE A 233 4.81 21.70 -8.21
N SER A 234 4.83 22.56 -7.18
CA SER A 234 3.64 23.29 -6.70
C SER A 234 3.19 24.42 -7.64
N GLN A 235 4.06 24.93 -8.52
CA GLN A 235 3.78 26.10 -9.37
C GLN A 235 3.26 25.74 -10.77
N GLY A 236 3.43 24.49 -11.20
CA GLY A 236 2.79 23.99 -12.41
C GLY A 236 1.37 23.54 -12.11
N ALA A 237 0.36 24.27 -12.56
CA ALA A 237 -0.99 23.71 -12.63
C ALA A 237 -0.99 22.47 -13.55
N PRO A 238 -1.79 21.42 -13.27
CA PRO A 238 -2.12 20.45 -14.30
C PRO A 238 -2.86 21.20 -15.41
N ASN A 239 -2.38 21.09 -16.66
CA ASN A 239 -3.14 21.60 -17.80
C ASN A 239 -4.47 20.85 -17.84
N ILE A 240 -5.56 21.60 -17.60
CA ILE A 240 -6.96 21.15 -17.70
C ILE A 240 -7.27 20.86 -19.17
#